data_AF-G7E823-F1
#
_entry.id   AF-G7E823-F1
#
_cell.length_a   1.000
_cell.length_b   1.000
_cell.length_c   1.000
_cell.angle_alpha   90.00
_cell.angle_beta   90.00
_cell.angle_gamma   90.00
#
_symmetry.space_group_name_H-M   'P 1'
#
loop_
_entity.id
_entity.type
_entity.pdbx_description
1 polymer ?
#
loop_
_entity_poly.entity_id
_entity_poly.type
_entity_poly.pdbx_seq_one_letter_code
_entity_poly.pdbx_strand_id
1 'polypeptide(L)'
;MAEQREPLLESSDVLEDDNQQSPAHPATTLASMLDLRITLPLVFMLSIWLVPVLGARGVPEPVESDHIFATPWLESFCRAPHVTPSTYPPVKARTAALEHVLIFQRHHRRTPDNLLPREATFNETWSCEDIATTYAAAVAGYDGPRVHTHIATPARHPFKNSILPGTCDQGQLTAAGLRDAVQHGRDVRATYAHLFPGRITPDDLHIRTSPAIRTFEVSAGFLAGLEPSSIDKTWPVYVQPVAIDNIVPSYACPAADTQRQRIEAEQAWLDHLAANTALQRRLDSVLGTSNRASWHNWYDHYFDALTSRQCNSHFLPCHPVTGECVTQEDADKVYALGSYEYDYIWRASPLAQDYVDLTFGAMFEELADNLLAMNASGNVPKMLLYVGHDGSMIRLAAGLGFPAPLAWPALGSQIVIEVWRASDGLQTRILHNGQLVEKFSWQPLQQLVAILQARPNCILWGNVECIDFRIFYHDDTSKRTASDRSALGASTVEGFLFS
;
A
#
# COMPACT_ATOMS: atom_id res chain seq x y z
N MET A 1 -22.61 -8.77 -21.80
CA MET A 1 -22.62 -8.85 -20.33
C MET A 1 -21.17 -8.73 -19.90
N ALA A 2 -20.79 -7.52 -19.49
CA ALA A 2 -19.43 -7.17 -19.11
C ALA A 2 -19.28 -7.39 -17.60
N GLU A 3 -18.40 -8.30 -17.22
CA GLU A 3 -18.07 -8.60 -15.83
C GLU A 3 -16.80 -7.83 -15.46
N GLN A 4 -16.88 -7.07 -14.39
CA GLN A 4 -15.85 -6.16 -13.90
C GLN A 4 -14.61 -6.95 -13.49
N ARG A 5 -13.48 -6.71 -14.18
CA ARG A 5 -12.15 -7.02 -13.65
C ARG A 5 -11.65 -5.78 -12.91
N GLU A 6 -11.27 -5.96 -11.66
CA GLU A 6 -10.52 -4.94 -10.90
C GLU A 6 -9.14 -4.72 -11.56
N PRO A 7 -8.68 -3.48 -11.74
CA PRO A 7 -7.32 -3.23 -12.20
C PRO A 7 -6.34 -3.47 -11.05
N LEU A 8 -5.61 -4.58 -11.13
CA LEU A 8 -4.41 -4.85 -10.34
C LEU A 8 -3.30 -3.96 -10.87
N LEU A 9 -2.91 -2.93 -10.12
CA LEU A 9 -1.82 -2.02 -10.46
C LEU A 9 -0.98 -1.78 -9.21
N GLU A 10 0.05 -2.60 -9.00
CA GLU A 10 1.10 -2.31 -8.01
C GLU A 10 2.44 -3.02 -8.27
N SER A 11 2.87 -2.90 -9.51
CA SER A 11 4.22 -2.55 -9.89
C SER A 11 4.04 -1.61 -11.09
N SER A 12 5.03 -0.85 -11.49
CA SER A 12 4.93 -0.08 -12.74
C SER A 12 4.94 -1.05 -13.93
N ASP A 13 3.83 -1.76 -14.16
CA ASP A 13 3.64 -2.58 -15.34
C ASP A 13 3.17 -1.69 -16.49
N VAL A 14 4.13 -1.43 -17.37
CA VAL A 14 3.89 -1.13 -18.76
C VAL A 14 3.12 -2.32 -19.34
N LEU A 15 1.86 -2.09 -19.72
CA LEU A 15 1.07 -3.05 -20.49
C LEU A 15 1.75 -3.29 -21.85
N GLU A 16 2.42 -4.42 -22.02
CA GLU A 16 2.71 -4.98 -23.35
C GLU A 16 1.96 -6.31 -23.53
N ASP A 17 1.09 -6.32 -24.54
CA ASP A 17 0.30 -7.46 -25.03
C ASP A 17 1.21 -8.54 -25.63
N ASP A 18 1.27 -9.72 -25.02
CA ASP A 18 1.81 -10.93 -25.66
C ASP A 18 0.65 -11.85 -26.12
N ASN A 19 0.17 -11.59 -27.34
CA ASN A 19 -0.75 -12.46 -28.05
C ASN A 19 -0.12 -12.94 -29.37
N GLN A 20 0.53 -14.10 -29.35
CA GLN A 20 0.70 -14.91 -30.56
C GLN A 20 0.39 -16.38 -30.29
N GLN A 21 -0.52 -16.88 -31.12
CA GLN A 21 -1.19 -18.16 -31.06
C GLN A 21 -0.64 -19.11 -32.14
N SER A 22 -0.54 -20.40 -31.76
CA SER A 22 -0.67 -21.61 -32.60
C SER A 22 0.54 -22.16 -33.40
N PRO A 23 0.54 -23.45 -33.84
CA PRO A 23 -0.41 -24.55 -33.60
C PRO A 23 0.21 -25.89 -33.09
N ALA A 24 -0.71 -26.79 -32.71
CA ALA A 24 -0.53 -28.15 -32.20
C ALA A 24 -0.14 -29.21 -33.25
N HIS A 25 0.31 -30.39 -32.78
CA HIS A 25 -0.05 -31.79 -33.18
C HIS A 25 0.93 -32.83 -32.58
N PRO A 26 0.63 -34.15 -32.55
CA PRO A 26 -0.55 -34.83 -32.01
C PRO A 26 -0.19 -35.92 -30.96
N ALA A 27 -1.22 -36.46 -30.33
CA ALA A 27 -1.18 -37.51 -29.32
C ALA A 27 -0.85 -38.91 -29.86
N THR A 28 -0.28 -39.76 -28.99
CA THR A 28 -0.29 -41.23 -29.11
C THR A 28 -0.66 -41.89 -27.77
N THR A 29 -1.48 -42.93 -27.92
CA THR A 29 -2.24 -43.75 -26.97
C THR A 29 -1.46 -44.88 -26.29
N LEU A 30 -1.92 -45.33 -25.10
CA LEU A 30 -2.14 -46.73 -24.62
C LEU A 30 -2.45 -46.67 -23.09
N ALA A 31 -3.66 -46.99 -22.60
CA ALA A 31 -4.14 -48.30 -22.12
C ALA A 31 -3.15 -49.00 -21.16
N SER A 32 -3.48 -49.53 -19.97
CA SER A 32 -4.74 -50.00 -19.38
C SER A 32 -4.50 -50.49 -17.93
N MET A 33 -5.54 -50.38 -17.09
CA MET A 33 -5.98 -51.30 -16.01
C MET A 33 -5.00 -51.83 -14.94
N LEU A 34 -5.29 -51.61 -13.65
CA LEU A 34 -5.86 -52.66 -12.76
C LEU A 34 -6.28 -52.09 -11.39
N ASP A 35 -7.45 -52.54 -10.93
CA ASP A 35 -8.03 -52.39 -9.59
C ASP A 35 -7.16 -53.02 -8.48
N LEU A 36 -7.20 -52.46 -7.26
CA LEU A 36 -7.61 -53.23 -6.09
C LEU A 36 -8.06 -52.32 -4.92
N ARG A 37 -9.33 -52.50 -4.53
CA ARG A 37 -9.93 -51.98 -3.30
C ARG A 37 -9.59 -52.89 -2.13
N ILE A 38 -9.23 -52.31 -0.98
CA ILE A 38 -9.42 -52.96 0.33
C ILE A 38 -10.07 -51.95 1.28
N THR A 39 -11.31 -52.26 1.64
CA THR A 39 -12.10 -51.70 2.75
C THR A 39 -11.94 -52.58 3.98
N LEU A 40 -11.82 -52.00 5.19
CA LEU A 40 -12.73 -52.16 6.35
C LEU A 40 -12.15 -51.49 7.64
N PRO A 41 -12.97 -51.26 8.68
CA PRO A 41 -12.90 -50.12 9.60
C PRO A 41 -12.61 -50.52 11.08
N LEU A 42 -12.52 -49.53 11.98
CA LEU A 42 -13.17 -49.44 13.32
C LEU A 42 -12.54 -48.27 14.13
N VAL A 43 -13.29 -47.22 14.49
CA VAL A 43 -13.98 -47.00 15.80
C VAL A 43 -13.02 -46.83 17.00
N PHE A 44 -12.89 -45.60 17.52
CA PHE A 44 -12.65 -45.27 18.94
C PHE A 44 -13.17 -43.84 19.20
N MET A 45 -14.40 -43.70 19.68
CA MET A 45 -14.81 -43.36 21.06
C MET A 45 -14.37 -41.97 21.58
N LEU A 46 -15.39 -41.09 21.66
CA LEU A 46 -15.44 -39.85 22.44
C LEU A 46 -15.16 -40.10 23.93
N SER A 47 -14.43 -39.18 24.56
CA SER A 47 -14.61 -38.85 25.97
C SER A 47 -14.50 -37.33 26.16
N ILE A 48 -15.66 -36.72 26.42
CA ILE A 48 -15.84 -35.31 26.78
C ILE A 48 -15.65 -35.21 28.30
N TRP A 49 -14.70 -34.39 28.75
CA TRP A 49 -14.65 -33.91 30.13
C TRP A 49 -15.02 -32.42 30.16
N LEU A 50 -16.13 -32.12 30.83
CA LEU A 50 -16.58 -30.78 31.18
C LEU A 50 -15.90 -30.34 32.49
N VAL A 51 -15.18 -29.22 32.47
CA VAL A 51 -14.86 -28.43 33.67
C VAL A 51 -15.17 -26.96 33.35
N PRO A 52 -15.92 -26.23 34.20
CA PRO A 52 -16.25 -24.83 33.97
C PRO A 52 -15.19 -23.91 34.59
N VAL A 53 -14.68 -22.95 33.83
CA VAL A 53 -13.97 -21.78 34.40
C VAL A 53 -14.48 -20.51 33.72
N LEU A 54 -15.22 -19.74 34.51
CA LEU A 54 -15.49 -18.32 34.31
C LEU A 54 -14.17 -17.55 34.50
N GLY A 55 -13.83 -16.69 33.55
CA GLY A 55 -12.71 -15.74 33.69
C GLY A 55 -12.31 -15.15 32.34
N ALA A 56 -12.40 -13.83 32.24
CA ALA A 56 -12.06 -12.96 31.10
C ALA A 56 -11.08 -13.56 30.05
N ARG A 57 -11.53 -13.67 28.80
CA ARG A 57 -10.67 -13.92 27.64
C ARG A 57 -9.81 -12.69 27.37
N GLY A 58 -8.65 -12.60 28.02
CA GLY A 58 -7.47 -12.10 27.35
C GLY A 58 -7.12 -13.10 26.25
N VAL A 59 -7.10 -12.66 24.99
CA VAL A 59 -6.57 -13.48 23.90
C VAL A 59 -5.10 -13.74 24.25
N PRO A 60 -4.66 -15.01 24.41
CA PRO A 60 -3.24 -15.29 24.54
C PRO A 60 -2.56 -14.81 23.26
N GLU A 61 -1.57 -13.93 23.37
CA GLU A 61 -0.71 -13.62 22.23
C GLU A 61 -0.07 -14.92 21.75
N PRO A 62 -0.20 -15.28 20.46
CA PRO A 62 0.60 -16.36 19.92
C PRO A 62 2.06 -15.92 20.03
N VAL A 63 2.86 -16.68 20.78
CA VAL A 63 4.31 -16.61 20.66
C VAL A 63 4.63 -17.04 19.24
N GLU A 64 4.90 -16.05 18.37
CA GLU A 64 5.37 -16.25 17.00
C GLU A 64 6.60 -17.17 17.08
N SER A 65 6.53 -18.34 16.45
CA SER A 65 7.62 -19.30 16.45
C SER A 65 8.88 -18.65 15.89
N ASP A 66 10.02 -18.83 16.57
CA ASP A 66 11.35 -18.28 16.30
C ASP A 66 11.88 -18.53 14.87
N HIS A 67 11.26 -17.94 13.86
CA HIS A 67 11.92 -17.60 12.61
C HIS A 67 12.40 -16.16 12.75
N ILE A 68 13.48 -16.02 13.53
CA ILE A 68 14.27 -14.80 13.65
C ILE A 68 14.55 -14.31 12.23
N PHE A 69 14.16 -13.08 11.92
CA PHE A 69 14.45 -12.46 10.63
C PHE A 69 15.91 -12.73 10.25
N ALA A 70 16.14 -13.18 9.01
CA ALA A 70 17.46 -13.60 8.57
C ALA A 70 18.53 -12.50 8.75
N THR A 71 18.11 -11.23 8.73
CA THR A 71 18.96 -10.06 8.94
C THR A 71 18.22 -8.94 9.69
N PRO A 72 18.94 -8.03 10.38
CA PRO A 72 18.34 -6.83 10.99
C PRO A 72 17.67 -5.90 9.98
N TRP A 73 18.17 -5.87 8.73
CA TRP A 73 17.55 -5.12 7.64
C TRP A 73 16.16 -5.68 7.34
N LEU A 74 16.04 -7.01 7.21
CA LEU A 74 14.77 -7.67 6.92
C LEU A 74 13.77 -7.45 8.06
N GLU A 75 14.20 -7.54 9.32
CA GLU A 75 13.35 -7.20 10.46
C GLU A 75 12.76 -5.78 10.35
N SER A 76 13.63 -4.81 10.08
CA SER A 76 13.23 -3.41 9.94
C SER A 76 12.39 -3.16 8.69
N PHE A 77 12.57 -3.96 7.63
CA PHE A 77 11.76 -3.89 6.42
C PHE A 77 10.36 -4.47 6.65
N CYS A 78 10.27 -5.60 7.35
CA CYS A 78 8.99 -6.27 7.62
C CYS A 78 8.12 -5.53 8.65
N ARG A 79 8.77 -4.79 9.57
CA ARG A 79 8.12 -3.97 10.58
C ARG A 79 8.86 -2.65 10.71
N ALA A 80 8.47 -1.67 9.91
CA ALA A 80 9.13 -0.37 9.92
C ALA A 80 9.08 0.28 11.32
N PRO A 81 10.18 0.92 11.76
CA PRO A 81 10.14 1.81 12.91
C PRO A 81 9.10 2.91 12.68
N HIS A 82 8.44 3.33 13.76
CA HIS A 82 7.44 4.40 13.73
C HIS A 82 7.49 5.21 15.03
N VAL A 83 6.64 6.23 15.12
CA VAL A 83 6.56 7.06 16.33
C VAL A 83 6.10 6.23 17.52
N THR A 84 6.90 6.27 18.59
CA THR A 84 6.55 5.71 19.88
C THR A 84 6.90 6.73 20.96
N PRO A 85 6.32 6.66 22.17
CA PRO A 85 6.70 7.56 23.26
C PRO A 85 8.19 7.55 23.60
N SER A 86 8.89 6.42 23.39
CA SER A 86 10.32 6.29 23.70
C SER A 86 11.23 6.82 22.59
N THR A 87 10.77 6.83 21.34
CA THR A 87 11.55 7.28 20.17
C THR A 87 11.16 8.67 19.69
N TYR A 88 10.09 9.25 20.23
CA TYR A 88 9.55 10.55 19.81
C TYR A 88 10.56 11.70 20.03
N PRO A 89 10.98 12.41 18.97
CA PRO A 89 12.01 13.43 19.08
C PRO A 89 11.52 14.68 19.83
N PRO A 90 12.37 15.29 20.67
CA PRO A 90 11.99 16.43 21.50
C PRO A 90 11.56 17.63 20.65
N VAL A 91 10.53 18.33 21.11
CA VAL A 91 10.03 19.57 20.48
C VAL A 91 10.82 20.77 20.99
N LYS A 92 11.52 21.48 20.10
CA LYS A 92 12.36 22.65 20.47
C LYS A 92 11.52 23.83 20.96
N ALA A 93 10.34 24.06 20.37
CA ALA A 93 9.44 25.14 20.72
C ALA A 93 8.52 24.76 21.90
N ARG A 94 9.05 24.79 23.13
CA ARG A 94 8.35 24.33 24.34
C ARG A 94 7.02 25.03 24.66
N THR A 95 6.75 26.18 24.06
CA THR A 95 5.50 26.95 24.24
C THR A 95 4.48 26.73 23.11
N ALA A 96 4.83 25.95 22.08
CA ALA A 96 3.92 25.64 20.99
C ALA A 96 2.95 24.51 21.39
N ALA A 97 1.74 24.54 20.86
CA ALA A 97 0.72 23.51 21.06
C ALA A 97 0.52 22.70 19.78
N LEU A 98 0.53 21.37 19.85
CA LEU A 98 0.19 20.52 18.72
C LEU A 98 -1.31 20.60 18.44
N GLU A 99 -1.68 20.84 17.20
CA GLU A 99 -3.10 20.97 16.80
C GLU A 99 -3.55 19.91 15.81
N HIS A 100 -2.68 19.54 14.86
CA HIS A 100 -3.00 18.51 13.87
C HIS A 100 -1.83 17.58 13.61
N VAL A 101 -2.14 16.35 13.23
CA VAL A 101 -1.16 15.35 12.78
C VAL A 101 -1.68 14.72 11.49
N LEU A 102 -0.94 14.83 10.40
CA LEU A 102 -1.16 14.01 9.21
C LEU A 102 -0.18 12.84 9.23
N ILE A 103 -0.67 11.62 9.05
CA ILE A 103 0.13 10.40 8.97
C ILE A 103 -0.10 9.79 7.60
N PHE A 104 0.96 9.66 6.81
CA PHE A 104 0.95 8.84 5.60
C PHE A 104 1.71 7.56 5.91
N GLN A 105 1.08 6.39 5.75
CA GLN A 105 1.71 5.10 5.99
C GLN A 105 1.56 4.13 4.82
N ARG A 106 2.55 3.25 4.64
CA ARG A 106 2.42 2.04 3.83
C ARG A 106 1.55 1.02 4.56
N HIS A 107 0.83 0.17 3.82
CA HIS A 107 0.25 -1.05 4.38
C HIS A 107 1.30 -1.96 5.06
N HIS A 108 0.84 -2.95 5.81
CA HIS A 108 1.68 -3.92 6.53
C HIS A 108 1.84 -5.24 5.75
N ARG A 109 2.39 -6.27 6.43
CA ARG A 109 2.67 -7.60 5.87
C ARG A 109 1.48 -8.19 5.11
N ARG A 110 1.72 -8.55 3.87
CA ARG A 110 0.77 -9.16 2.95
C ARG A 110 1.38 -10.40 2.28
N THR A 111 0.56 -11.18 1.60
CA THR A 111 1.04 -12.15 0.62
C THR A 111 1.71 -11.43 -0.57
N PRO A 112 2.51 -12.15 -1.38
CA PRO A 112 3.12 -11.56 -2.57
C PRO A 112 2.05 -11.00 -3.52
N ASP A 113 2.35 -9.86 -4.12
CA ASP A 113 1.58 -9.30 -5.24
C ASP A 113 2.15 -9.82 -6.57
N ASN A 114 3.47 -9.99 -6.66
CA ASN A 114 4.14 -10.60 -7.80
C ASN A 114 4.28 -12.12 -7.61
N LEU A 115 3.28 -12.87 -8.08
CA LEU A 115 3.28 -14.33 -7.97
C LEU A 115 4.30 -14.98 -8.90
N LEU A 116 4.99 -16.01 -8.41
CA LEU A 116 5.89 -16.82 -9.24
C LEU A 116 5.06 -17.63 -10.25
N PRO A 117 5.62 -17.94 -11.43
CA PRO A 117 4.88 -18.60 -12.53
C PRO A 117 4.22 -19.93 -12.18
N ARG A 118 4.75 -20.63 -11.17
CA ARG A 118 4.30 -21.94 -10.69
C ARG A 118 4.16 -21.94 -9.16
N GLU A 119 3.52 -20.90 -8.63
CA GLU A 119 3.40 -20.61 -7.20
C GLU A 119 3.05 -21.84 -6.35
N ALA A 120 2.08 -22.67 -6.78
CA ALA A 120 1.65 -23.85 -6.04
C ALA A 120 2.66 -25.02 -6.01
N THR A 121 3.76 -24.92 -6.75
CA THR A 121 4.80 -25.96 -6.79
C THR A 121 5.94 -25.72 -5.82
N PHE A 122 6.01 -24.52 -5.22
CA PHE A 122 7.01 -24.21 -4.21
C PHE A 122 6.60 -24.77 -2.84
N ASN A 123 7.56 -24.80 -1.92
CA ASN A 123 7.54 -25.54 -0.65
C ASN A 123 6.65 -24.95 0.45
N GLU A 124 5.66 -24.12 0.13
CA GLU A 124 4.90 -23.33 1.12
C GLU A 124 3.41 -23.32 0.84
N THR A 125 2.59 -23.26 1.89
CA THR A 125 1.13 -23.06 1.80
C THR A 125 0.74 -21.83 2.61
N TRP A 126 -0.02 -20.93 2.00
CA TRP A 126 -0.46 -19.69 2.59
C TRP A 126 -1.81 -19.88 3.30
N SER A 127 -1.86 -19.60 4.59
CA SER A 127 -3.11 -19.65 5.37
C SER A 127 -3.55 -18.25 5.74
N CYS A 128 -4.79 -17.91 5.36
CA CYS A 128 -5.46 -16.66 5.73
C CYS A 128 -6.79 -16.95 6.46
N GLU A 129 -6.87 -18.09 7.16
CA GLU A 129 -8.06 -18.44 7.97
C GLU A 129 -8.15 -17.64 9.28
N ASP A 130 -7.05 -17.02 9.71
CA ASP A 130 -6.93 -16.24 10.94
C ASP A 130 -7.07 -14.73 10.74
N ILE A 131 -7.44 -14.30 9.53
CA ILE A 131 -7.83 -12.94 9.18
C ILE A 131 -9.12 -12.96 8.36
N ALA A 132 -10.03 -12.03 8.62
CA ALA A 132 -11.29 -11.92 7.88
C ALA A 132 -11.70 -10.47 7.69
N THR A 133 -11.84 -10.05 6.43
CA THR A 133 -12.51 -8.80 6.07
C THR A 133 -14.01 -8.98 6.25
N THR A 134 -14.62 -8.20 7.13
CA THR A 134 -16.07 -8.27 7.38
C THR A 134 -16.77 -7.07 6.73
N TYR A 135 -17.80 -7.35 5.95
CA TYR A 135 -18.66 -6.38 5.29
C TYR A 135 -20.06 -6.40 5.90
N ALA A 136 -20.70 -5.24 5.96
CA ALA A 136 -22.11 -5.12 6.27
C ALA A 136 -22.73 -4.06 5.37
N ALA A 137 -23.84 -4.39 4.74
CA ALA A 137 -24.66 -3.43 4.00
C ALA A 137 -25.82 -3.00 4.91
N ALA A 138 -26.04 -1.70 5.04
CA ALA A 138 -27.14 -1.16 5.82
C ALA A 138 -27.80 -0.02 5.05
N VAL A 139 -29.11 0.12 5.23
CA VAL A 139 -29.92 1.24 4.76
C VAL A 139 -30.87 1.63 5.89
N ALA A 140 -31.42 2.84 5.85
CA ALA A 140 -32.39 3.29 6.86
C ALA A 140 -33.51 2.24 7.06
N GLY A 141 -33.55 1.63 8.25
CA GLY A 141 -34.55 0.63 8.65
C GLY A 141 -34.19 -0.83 8.35
N TYR A 142 -33.04 -1.13 7.71
CA TYR A 142 -32.60 -2.49 7.42
C TYR A 142 -31.07 -2.61 7.56
N ASP A 143 -30.64 -3.46 8.49
CA ASP A 143 -29.24 -3.84 8.66
C ASP A 143 -29.01 -5.25 8.11
N GLY A 144 -28.16 -5.37 7.10
CA GLY A 144 -27.67 -6.66 6.63
C GLY A 144 -26.75 -7.32 7.65
N PRO A 145 -26.66 -8.65 7.67
CA PRO A 145 -25.73 -9.34 8.55
C PRO A 145 -24.29 -9.00 8.17
N ARG A 146 -23.40 -9.06 9.17
CA ARG A 146 -21.96 -9.09 8.92
C ARG A 146 -21.62 -10.37 8.17
N VAL A 147 -21.04 -10.22 6.98
CA VAL A 147 -20.53 -11.32 6.14
C VAL A 147 -19.03 -11.12 5.95
N HIS A 148 -18.29 -12.20 5.71
CA HIS A 148 -16.85 -12.11 5.44
C HIS A 148 -16.51 -12.92 4.19
N THR A 149 -15.42 -12.53 3.54
CA THR A 149 -14.90 -13.26 2.38
C THR A 149 -14.24 -14.56 2.84
N HIS A 150 -14.53 -15.65 2.16
CA HIS A 150 -13.85 -16.94 2.34
C HIS A 150 -13.27 -17.38 1.00
N ILE A 151 -11.95 -17.33 0.87
CA ILE A 151 -11.25 -17.72 -0.37
C ILE A 151 -11.17 -19.24 -0.42
N ALA A 152 -11.57 -19.82 -1.56
CA ALA A 152 -11.52 -21.25 -1.78
C ALA A 152 -11.09 -21.57 -3.22
N THR A 153 -10.02 -22.35 -3.36
CA THR A 153 -9.51 -22.80 -4.66
C THR A 153 -10.03 -24.20 -4.99
N PRO A 154 -10.88 -24.39 -6.02
CA PRO A 154 -11.39 -25.70 -6.37
C PRO A 154 -10.28 -26.65 -6.82
N ALA A 155 -10.27 -27.88 -6.29
CA ALA A 155 -9.20 -28.85 -6.52
C ALA A 155 -8.92 -29.18 -8.01
N ARG A 156 -9.93 -29.01 -8.88
CA ARG A 156 -9.86 -29.27 -10.33
C ARG A 156 -9.76 -28.01 -11.19
N HIS A 157 -9.57 -26.83 -10.59
CA HIS A 157 -9.45 -25.59 -11.34
C HIS A 157 -8.15 -25.62 -12.18
N PRO A 158 -8.19 -25.35 -13.50
CA PRO A 158 -7.03 -25.51 -14.39
C PRO A 158 -5.91 -24.52 -14.07
N PHE A 159 -6.22 -23.37 -13.47
CA PHE A 159 -5.25 -22.32 -13.13
C PHE A 159 -4.71 -22.40 -11.69
N LYS A 160 -5.08 -23.42 -10.91
CA LYS A 160 -4.71 -23.50 -9.48
C LYS A 160 -3.19 -23.50 -9.23
N ASN A 161 -2.39 -23.88 -10.23
CA ASN A 161 -0.93 -23.96 -10.09
C ASN A 161 -0.24 -22.60 -10.24
N SER A 162 -0.95 -21.59 -10.73
CA SER A 162 -0.45 -20.22 -10.96
C SER A 162 -0.79 -19.26 -9.81
N ILE A 163 -1.48 -19.74 -8.79
CA ILE A 163 -1.88 -18.95 -7.62
C ILE A 163 -1.28 -19.53 -6.34
N LEU A 164 -1.33 -18.73 -5.27
CA LEU A 164 -0.89 -19.16 -3.95
C LEU A 164 -1.64 -20.43 -3.52
N PRO A 165 -0.93 -21.49 -3.11
CA PRO A 165 -1.58 -22.66 -2.51
C PRO A 165 -2.12 -22.28 -1.12
N GLY A 166 -3.34 -22.72 -0.80
CA GLY A 166 -3.96 -22.53 0.52
C GLY A 166 -5.23 -21.69 0.47
N THR A 167 -5.39 -20.78 1.44
CA THR A 167 -6.62 -19.98 1.67
C THR A 167 -6.39 -18.47 1.54
N CYS A 168 -5.21 -18.06 1.09
CA CYS A 168 -4.92 -16.66 0.77
C CYS A 168 -5.06 -16.36 -0.74
N ASP A 169 -5.24 -15.09 -1.06
CA ASP A 169 -5.16 -14.54 -2.42
C ASP A 169 -3.90 -13.66 -2.60
N GLN A 170 -3.62 -13.28 -3.85
CA GLN A 170 -2.54 -12.37 -4.22
C GLN A 170 -2.69 -11.01 -3.51
N GLY A 171 -1.58 -10.48 -2.98
CA GLY A 171 -1.52 -9.16 -2.38
C GLY A 171 -2.42 -8.94 -1.15
N GLN A 172 -2.95 -10.01 -0.56
CA GLN A 172 -3.87 -9.98 0.58
C GLN A 172 -3.13 -9.67 1.89
N LEU A 173 -3.69 -8.81 2.74
CA LEU A 173 -3.15 -8.57 4.08
C LEU A 173 -3.15 -9.88 4.88
N THR A 174 -2.08 -10.14 5.63
CA THR A 174 -2.01 -11.30 6.53
C THR A 174 -2.49 -10.94 7.93
N ALA A 175 -2.82 -11.94 8.75
CA ALA A 175 -3.14 -11.69 10.16
C ALA A 175 -1.98 -11.04 10.91
N ALA A 176 -0.74 -11.35 10.52
CA ALA A 176 0.45 -10.72 11.07
C ALA A 176 0.50 -9.23 10.71
N GLY A 177 0.19 -8.88 9.46
CA GLY A 177 0.06 -7.48 9.02
C GLY A 177 -1.06 -6.72 9.72
N LEU A 178 -2.20 -7.36 9.99
CA LEU A 178 -3.28 -6.75 10.78
C LEU A 178 -2.86 -6.49 12.23
N ARG A 179 -2.12 -7.42 12.85
CA ARG A 179 -1.55 -7.22 14.20
C ARG A 179 -0.54 -6.08 14.22
N ASP A 180 0.31 -5.98 13.20
CA ASP A 180 1.25 -4.86 13.07
C ASP A 180 0.50 -3.52 12.98
N ALA A 181 -0.59 -3.45 12.21
CA ALA A 181 -1.44 -2.26 12.13
C ALA A 181 -2.06 -1.88 13.48
N VAL A 182 -2.56 -2.86 14.24
CA VAL A 182 -3.08 -2.64 15.61
C VAL A 182 -2.00 -2.08 16.52
N GLN A 183 -0.79 -2.63 16.46
CA GLN A 183 0.32 -2.14 17.28
C GLN A 183 0.71 -0.70 16.88
N HIS A 184 0.78 -0.41 15.58
CA HIS A 184 1.06 0.92 15.05
C HIS A 184 0.04 1.95 15.56
N GLY A 185 -1.25 1.62 15.53
CA GLY A 185 -2.31 2.48 16.08
C GLY A 185 -2.15 2.75 17.59
N ARG A 186 -1.74 1.74 18.37
CA ARG A 186 -1.47 1.89 19.82
C ARG A 186 -0.31 2.85 20.08
N ASP A 187 0.76 2.72 19.31
CA ASP A 187 1.96 3.54 19.46
C ASP A 187 1.70 5.01 19.08
N VAL A 188 0.90 5.24 18.03
CA VAL A 188 0.39 6.57 17.66
C VAL A 188 -0.52 7.14 18.75
N ARG A 189 -1.45 6.35 19.31
CA ARG A 189 -2.31 6.79 20.41
C ARG A 189 -1.48 7.21 21.63
N ALA A 190 -0.47 6.42 21.98
CA ALA A 190 0.39 6.70 23.11
C ALA A 190 1.23 7.98 22.89
N THR A 191 1.78 8.15 21.68
CA THR A 191 2.60 9.32 21.31
C THR A 191 1.78 10.61 21.32
N TYR A 192 0.58 10.59 20.73
CA TYR A 192 -0.27 11.78 20.55
C TYR A 192 -1.43 11.86 21.55
N ALA A 193 -1.32 11.18 22.70
CA ALA A 193 -2.38 11.16 23.72
C ALA A 193 -2.83 12.58 24.16
N HIS A 194 -1.91 13.55 24.17
CA HIS A 194 -2.19 14.93 24.53
C HIS A 194 -3.08 15.67 23.52
N LEU A 195 -3.06 15.26 22.24
CA LEU A 195 -3.95 15.78 21.20
C LEU A 195 -5.39 15.29 21.41
N PHE A 196 -5.56 14.16 22.08
CA PHE A 196 -6.83 13.50 22.33
C PHE A 196 -7.06 13.26 23.83
N PRO A 197 -7.43 14.30 24.60
CA PRO A 197 -7.60 14.19 26.06
C PRO A 197 -8.71 13.20 26.49
N GLY A 198 -9.53 12.73 25.55
CA GLY A 198 -10.57 11.74 25.79
C GLY A 198 -10.61 10.66 24.70
N ARG A 199 -11.81 10.11 24.49
CA ARG A 199 -12.10 9.19 23.38
C ARG A 199 -12.00 9.94 22.06
N ILE A 200 -11.47 9.26 21.06
CA ILE A 200 -11.45 9.75 19.68
C ILE A 200 -12.82 9.48 19.08
N THR A 201 -13.36 10.48 18.39
CA THR A 201 -14.63 10.38 17.66
C THR A 201 -14.37 10.53 16.16
N PRO A 202 -15.35 10.19 15.29
CA PRO A 202 -15.22 10.43 13.86
C PRO A 202 -14.94 11.89 13.48
N ASP A 203 -15.29 12.87 14.32
CA ASP A 203 -14.99 14.29 14.06
C ASP A 203 -13.51 14.62 14.33
N ASP A 204 -12.82 13.82 15.14
CA ASP A 204 -11.41 14.01 15.47
C ASP A 204 -10.47 13.41 14.40
N LEU A 205 -10.97 12.50 13.55
CA LEU A 205 -10.16 11.66 12.67
C LEU A 205 -10.75 11.57 11.25
N HIS A 206 -9.92 11.84 10.25
CA HIS A 206 -10.22 11.53 8.85
C HIS A 206 -9.31 10.41 8.36
N ILE A 207 -9.89 9.30 7.91
CA ILE A 207 -9.15 8.14 7.39
C ILE A 207 -9.36 8.09 5.88
N ARG A 208 -8.29 8.18 5.11
CA ARG A 208 -8.26 8.06 3.66
C ARG A 208 -7.37 6.88 3.27
N THR A 209 -7.87 5.97 2.46
CA THR A 209 -7.08 4.83 1.96
C THR A 209 -7.13 4.77 0.45
N SER A 210 -6.14 4.12 -0.16
CA SER A 210 -6.29 3.71 -1.57
C SER A 210 -7.48 2.76 -1.75
N PRO A 211 -7.90 2.46 -2.99
CA PRO A 211 -8.94 1.48 -3.26
C PRO A 211 -8.59 0.02 -2.91
N ALA A 212 -7.31 -0.29 -2.65
CA ALA A 212 -6.89 -1.66 -2.34
C ALA A 212 -7.43 -2.12 -0.97
N ILE A 213 -8.04 -3.31 -0.93
CA ILE A 213 -8.64 -3.89 0.28
C ILE A 213 -7.62 -3.95 1.44
N ARG A 214 -6.38 -4.34 1.17
CA ARG A 214 -5.32 -4.37 2.20
C ARG A 214 -5.10 -3.04 2.92
N THR A 215 -5.25 -1.90 2.21
CA THR A 215 -5.10 -0.58 2.84
C THR A 215 -6.30 -0.22 3.71
N PHE A 216 -7.49 -0.63 3.28
CA PHE A 216 -8.72 -0.51 4.06
C PHE A 216 -8.63 -1.35 5.36
N GLU A 217 -8.17 -2.60 5.26
CA GLU A 217 -7.98 -3.50 6.41
C GLU A 217 -6.93 -2.98 7.39
N VAL A 218 -5.81 -2.45 6.88
CA VAL A 218 -4.79 -1.80 7.72
C VAL A 218 -5.39 -0.61 8.47
N SER A 219 -6.26 0.19 7.84
CA SER A 219 -6.93 1.30 8.52
C SER A 219 -7.83 0.84 9.68
N ALA A 220 -8.50 -0.31 9.52
CA ALA A 220 -9.31 -0.92 10.57
C ALA A 220 -8.44 -1.41 11.74
N GLY A 221 -7.31 -2.09 11.44
CA GLY A 221 -6.34 -2.49 12.47
C GLY A 221 -5.77 -1.30 13.22
N PHE A 222 -5.31 -0.29 12.49
CA PHE A 222 -4.81 0.97 13.06
C PHE A 222 -5.84 1.63 13.97
N LEU A 223 -7.09 1.76 13.52
CA LEU A 223 -8.17 2.35 14.31
C LEU A 223 -8.48 1.54 15.58
N ALA A 224 -8.45 0.21 15.51
CA ALA A 224 -8.64 -0.65 16.69
C ALA A 224 -7.54 -0.46 17.74
N GLY A 225 -6.29 -0.19 17.30
CA GLY A 225 -5.19 0.19 18.18
C GLY A 225 -5.30 1.62 18.73
N LEU A 226 -5.73 2.55 17.87
CA LEU A 226 -5.81 3.98 18.17
C LEU A 226 -6.94 4.31 19.15
N GLU A 227 -8.12 3.70 18.95
CA GLU A 227 -9.34 3.91 19.73
C GLU A 227 -10.06 2.57 19.93
N PRO A 228 -9.73 1.79 20.97
CA PRO A 228 -10.33 0.46 21.18
C PRO A 228 -11.85 0.45 21.30
N SER A 229 -12.49 1.58 21.65
CA SER A 229 -13.96 1.66 21.68
C SER A 229 -14.61 1.82 20.29
N SER A 230 -13.82 1.71 19.22
CA SER A 230 -14.25 1.70 17.82
C SER A 230 -14.70 0.34 17.30
N ILE A 231 -14.28 -0.78 17.91
CA ILE A 231 -14.38 -2.15 17.36
C ILE A 231 -15.81 -2.57 16.96
N ASP A 232 -16.82 -2.09 17.69
CA ASP A 232 -18.23 -2.42 17.43
C ASP A 232 -19.01 -1.24 16.82
N LYS A 233 -18.31 -0.25 16.25
CA LYS A 233 -18.91 0.96 15.68
C LYS A 233 -18.57 1.09 14.19
N THR A 234 -19.48 1.73 13.45
CA THR A 234 -19.20 2.17 12.09
C THR A 234 -18.35 3.43 12.10
N TRP A 235 -17.27 3.42 11.33
CA TRP A 235 -16.39 4.59 11.12
C TRP A 235 -16.29 4.92 9.64
N PRO A 236 -16.29 6.20 9.27
CA PRO A 236 -16.07 6.58 7.89
C PRO A 236 -14.61 6.38 7.51
N VAL A 237 -14.39 5.61 6.45
CA VAL A 237 -13.11 5.51 5.74
C VAL A 237 -13.36 5.96 4.32
N TYR A 238 -12.61 6.96 3.88
CA TYR A 238 -12.78 7.63 2.60
C TYR A 238 -11.86 7.01 1.57
N VAL A 239 -12.41 6.74 0.39
CA VAL A 239 -11.72 6.17 -0.76
C VAL A 239 -12.17 6.96 -1.98
N GLN A 240 -11.23 7.42 -2.80
CA GLN A 240 -11.58 8.01 -4.10
C GLN A 240 -11.92 6.90 -5.10
N PRO A 241 -12.80 7.15 -6.08
CA PRO A 241 -12.98 6.24 -7.20
C PRO A 241 -11.65 5.90 -7.87
N VAL A 242 -11.44 4.63 -8.23
CA VAL A 242 -10.19 4.12 -8.81
C VAL A 242 -9.65 5.01 -9.93
N ALA A 243 -10.54 5.51 -10.80
CA ALA A 243 -10.18 6.33 -11.96
C ALA A 243 -9.53 7.69 -11.61
N ILE A 244 -9.66 8.17 -10.37
CA ILE A 244 -9.12 9.46 -9.93
C ILE A 244 -8.30 9.37 -8.64
N ASP A 245 -8.14 8.16 -8.07
CA ASP A 245 -7.40 8.01 -6.82
C ASP A 245 -5.96 8.49 -6.99
N ASN A 246 -5.57 9.41 -6.11
CA ASN A 246 -4.25 10.02 -6.12
C ASN A 246 -3.26 9.41 -5.11
N ILE A 247 -3.66 8.45 -4.27
CA ILE A 247 -2.74 7.72 -3.38
C ILE A 247 -1.93 6.71 -4.18
N VAL A 248 -2.58 6.04 -5.14
CA VAL A 248 -1.93 5.22 -6.18
C VAL A 248 -2.47 5.65 -7.55
N PRO A 249 -1.92 6.72 -8.13
CA PRO A 249 -2.34 7.20 -9.43
C PRO A 249 -2.31 6.10 -10.49
N SER A 250 -3.49 5.76 -11.01
CA SER A 250 -3.69 4.81 -12.11
C SER A 250 -4.27 5.47 -13.36
N TYR A 251 -4.54 6.77 -13.30
CA TYR A 251 -4.97 7.54 -14.46
C TYR A 251 -3.83 7.71 -15.47
N ALA A 252 -4.17 7.66 -16.76
CA ALA A 252 -3.18 7.69 -17.84
C ALA A 252 -2.37 9.00 -17.85
N CYS A 253 -1.04 8.88 -17.92
CA CYS A 253 -0.14 10.02 -18.05
C CYS A 253 1.00 9.67 -19.03
N PRO A 254 0.80 9.86 -20.36
CA PRO A 254 1.81 9.48 -21.36
C PRO A 254 3.17 10.17 -21.16
N ALA A 255 3.18 11.36 -20.55
CA ALA A 255 4.40 12.04 -20.17
C ALA A 255 5.16 11.30 -19.06
N ALA A 256 4.46 10.78 -18.04
CA ALA A 256 5.07 9.95 -17.00
C ALA A 256 5.63 8.66 -17.61
N ASP A 257 4.88 8.00 -18.50
CA ASP A 257 5.31 6.78 -19.19
C ASP A 257 6.59 7.03 -19.99
N THR A 258 6.63 8.14 -20.72
CA THR A 258 7.82 8.57 -21.47
C THR A 258 9.02 8.82 -20.55
N GLN A 259 8.81 9.47 -19.40
CA GLN A 259 9.90 9.69 -18.44
C GLN A 259 10.40 8.39 -17.85
N ARG A 260 9.50 7.45 -17.50
CA ARG A 260 9.89 6.13 -17.00
C ARG A 260 10.73 5.37 -18.03
N GLN A 261 10.28 5.33 -19.29
CA GLN A 261 11.04 4.71 -20.39
C GLN A 261 12.42 5.35 -20.57
N ARG A 262 12.54 6.67 -20.41
CA ARG A 262 13.83 7.37 -20.50
C ARG A 262 14.76 7.01 -19.34
N ILE A 263 14.24 6.93 -18.11
CA ILE A 263 14.99 6.50 -16.93
C ILE A 263 15.56 5.09 -17.16
N GLU A 264 14.73 4.16 -17.65
CA GLU A 264 15.13 2.78 -17.92
C GLU A 264 16.08 2.63 -19.13
N ALA A 265 16.18 3.67 -19.97
CA ALA A 265 17.14 3.74 -21.06
C ALA A 265 18.47 4.40 -20.67
N GLU A 266 18.62 4.92 -19.44
CA GLU A 266 19.86 5.52 -18.98
C GLU A 266 20.97 4.47 -18.85
N GLN A 267 22.19 4.82 -19.24
CA GLN A 267 23.31 3.87 -19.25
C GLN A 267 23.57 3.26 -17.86
N ALA A 268 23.41 4.04 -16.78
CA ALA A 268 23.61 3.51 -15.42
C ALA A 268 22.57 2.44 -15.06
N TRP A 269 21.33 2.55 -15.54
CA TRP A 269 20.29 1.54 -15.38
C TRP A 269 20.62 0.28 -16.20
N LEU A 270 21.02 0.45 -17.46
CA LEU A 270 21.40 -0.69 -18.29
C LEU A 270 22.65 -1.41 -17.75
N ASP A 271 23.61 -0.66 -17.21
CA ASP A 271 24.84 -1.19 -16.63
C ASP A 271 24.57 -2.01 -15.36
N HIS A 272 23.65 -1.58 -14.47
CA HIS A 272 23.34 -2.35 -13.27
C HIS A 272 22.64 -3.67 -13.61
N LEU A 273 21.73 -3.68 -14.59
CA LEU A 273 21.11 -4.92 -15.06
C LEU A 273 22.16 -5.86 -15.66
N ALA A 274 23.02 -5.33 -16.55
CA ALA A 274 24.08 -6.10 -17.18
C ALA A 274 25.04 -6.74 -16.15
N ALA A 275 25.41 -5.98 -15.12
CA ALA A 275 26.29 -6.43 -14.05
C ALA A 275 25.68 -7.58 -13.22
N ASN A 276 24.35 -7.72 -13.18
CA ASN A 276 23.65 -8.69 -12.34
C ASN A 276 22.96 -9.83 -13.12
N THR A 277 23.22 -9.96 -14.43
CA THR A 277 22.69 -11.04 -15.29
C THR A 277 22.98 -12.46 -14.77
N ALA A 278 24.07 -12.67 -14.03
CA ALA A 278 24.37 -13.96 -13.42
C ALA A 278 23.37 -14.32 -12.31
N LEU A 279 22.95 -13.34 -11.51
CA LEU A 279 21.91 -13.51 -10.50
C LEU A 279 20.54 -13.76 -11.17
N GLN A 280 20.18 -13.01 -12.22
CA GLN A 280 18.93 -13.23 -12.97
C GLN A 280 18.86 -14.66 -13.52
N ARG A 281 19.91 -15.15 -14.20
CA ARG A 281 19.95 -16.52 -14.73
C ARG A 281 19.83 -17.60 -13.65
N ARG A 282 20.38 -17.32 -12.46
CA ARG A 282 20.25 -18.22 -11.30
C ARG A 282 18.82 -18.25 -10.78
N LEU A 283 18.21 -17.09 -10.56
CA LEU A 283 16.81 -16.96 -10.14
C LEU A 283 15.86 -17.59 -11.16
N ASP A 284 16.11 -17.38 -12.46
CA ASP A 284 15.39 -17.99 -13.56
C ASP A 284 15.34 -19.52 -13.50
N SER A 285 16.49 -20.14 -13.27
CA SER A 285 16.61 -21.60 -13.14
C SER A 285 15.81 -22.13 -11.96
N VAL A 286 15.79 -21.41 -10.83
CA VAL A 286 15.11 -21.84 -9.61
C VAL A 286 13.60 -21.54 -9.65
N LEU A 287 13.22 -20.37 -10.14
CA LEU A 287 11.87 -19.81 -10.06
C LEU A 287 11.04 -20.02 -11.33
N GLY A 288 11.68 -20.36 -12.46
CA GLY A 288 11.02 -20.56 -13.74
C GLY A 288 10.61 -19.26 -14.44
N THR A 289 11.44 -18.22 -14.32
CA THR A 289 11.17 -16.85 -14.83
C THR A 289 11.88 -16.52 -16.15
N SER A 290 12.61 -17.47 -16.76
CA SER A 290 13.54 -17.26 -17.90
C SER A 290 12.99 -16.57 -19.17
N ASN A 291 11.67 -16.45 -19.34
CA ASN A 291 11.03 -15.83 -20.52
C ASN A 291 9.99 -14.79 -20.10
N ARG A 292 10.28 -13.99 -19.07
CA ARG A 292 9.34 -13.02 -18.53
C ARG A 292 10.00 -11.67 -18.35
N ALA A 293 9.80 -10.78 -19.33
CA ALA A 293 10.45 -9.46 -19.36
C ALA A 293 10.21 -8.64 -18.08
N SER A 294 9.02 -8.73 -17.47
CA SER A 294 8.70 -8.04 -16.22
C SER A 294 9.62 -8.42 -15.04
N TRP A 295 10.23 -9.61 -15.08
CA TRP A 295 11.18 -10.09 -14.07
C TRP A 295 12.63 -9.73 -14.39
N HIS A 296 12.91 -9.15 -15.57
CA HIS A 296 14.28 -8.91 -16.04
C HIS A 296 14.60 -7.45 -16.28
N ASN A 297 13.58 -6.60 -16.46
CA ASN A 297 13.73 -5.16 -16.63
C ASN A 297 14.05 -4.44 -15.30
N TRP A 298 13.75 -5.07 -14.16
CA TRP A 298 14.13 -4.69 -12.80
C TRP A 298 13.86 -5.84 -11.82
N TYR A 299 14.23 -5.66 -10.54
CA TYR A 299 14.19 -6.70 -9.50
C TYR A 299 12.95 -6.65 -8.60
N ASP A 300 11.97 -5.78 -8.85
CA ASP A 300 10.77 -5.61 -8.02
C ASP A 300 9.98 -6.91 -7.79
N HIS A 301 9.81 -7.74 -8.83
CA HIS A 301 9.02 -8.97 -8.76
C HIS A 301 9.73 -9.98 -7.85
N TYR A 302 11.05 -10.12 -8.00
CA TYR A 302 11.85 -10.94 -7.08
C TYR A 302 11.81 -10.35 -5.67
N PHE A 303 11.95 -9.03 -5.54
CA PHE A 303 11.96 -8.35 -4.25
C PHE A 303 10.64 -8.61 -3.50
N ASP A 304 9.51 -8.40 -4.15
CA ASP A 304 8.18 -8.62 -3.55
C ASP A 304 7.94 -10.09 -3.21
N ALA A 305 8.23 -11.01 -4.15
CA ALA A 305 8.03 -12.44 -3.93
C ALA A 305 8.86 -12.98 -2.76
N LEU A 306 10.12 -12.56 -2.64
CA LEU A 306 11.02 -13.03 -1.59
C LEU A 306 10.77 -12.33 -0.24
N THR A 307 10.61 -11.00 -0.22
CA THR A 307 10.35 -10.27 1.03
C THR A 307 9.00 -10.66 1.64
N SER A 308 7.94 -10.79 0.84
CA SER A 308 6.62 -11.19 1.32
C SER A 308 6.66 -12.55 2.01
N ARG A 309 7.44 -13.50 1.47
CA ARG A 309 7.64 -14.82 2.11
C ARG A 309 8.36 -14.67 3.45
N GLN A 310 9.52 -14.03 3.46
CA GLN A 310 10.33 -13.97 4.68
C GLN A 310 9.67 -13.13 5.79
N CYS A 311 8.93 -12.08 5.44
CA CYS A 311 8.17 -11.28 6.41
C CYS A 311 7.02 -12.05 7.07
N ASN A 312 6.51 -13.09 6.41
CA ASN A 312 5.49 -13.99 6.93
C ASN A 312 6.07 -15.34 7.36
N SER A 313 7.39 -15.38 7.67
CA SER A 313 8.09 -16.57 8.18
C SER A 313 8.05 -17.79 7.25
N HIS A 314 7.79 -17.60 5.96
CA HIS A 314 7.91 -18.65 4.95
C HIS A 314 9.37 -18.78 4.47
N PHE A 315 9.74 -19.99 4.07
CA PHE A 315 11.05 -20.26 3.48
C PHE A 315 11.19 -19.63 2.10
N LEU A 316 12.44 -19.38 1.71
CA LEU A 316 12.79 -19.02 0.34
C LEU A 316 12.45 -20.20 -0.60
N PRO A 317 11.96 -19.92 -1.81
CA PRO A 317 11.49 -20.95 -2.73
C PRO A 317 12.60 -21.90 -3.21
N CYS A 318 12.26 -23.18 -3.31
CA CYS A 318 13.10 -24.22 -3.90
C CYS A 318 12.47 -24.79 -5.16
N HIS A 319 13.27 -25.00 -6.20
CA HIS A 319 12.81 -25.63 -7.42
C HIS A 319 12.33 -27.07 -7.13
N PRO A 320 11.09 -27.43 -7.52
CA PRO A 320 10.45 -28.67 -7.06
C PRO A 320 11.13 -29.95 -7.54
N VAL A 321 11.86 -29.89 -8.65
CA VAL A 321 12.53 -31.06 -9.27
C VAL A 321 14.00 -31.18 -8.85
N THR A 322 14.79 -30.12 -8.99
CA THR A 322 16.23 -30.12 -8.69
C THR A 322 16.54 -29.98 -7.21
N GLY A 323 15.61 -29.44 -6.41
CA GLY A 323 15.82 -29.12 -5.00
C GLY A 323 16.73 -27.91 -4.76
N GLU A 324 17.16 -27.23 -5.83
CA GLU A 324 17.95 -26.00 -5.70
C GLU A 324 17.07 -24.87 -5.16
N CYS A 325 17.55 -24.18 -4.12
CA CYS A 325 16.82 -23.09 -3.47
C CYS A 325 17.44 -21.73 -3.76
N VAL A 326 16.62 -20.69 -3.73
CA VAL A 326 17.10 -19.32 -3.57
C VAL A 326 17.82 -19.25 -2.21
N THR A 327 19.09 -18.85 -2.23
CA THR A 327 19.88 -18.71 -0.99
C THR A 327 19.59 -17.36 -0.33
N GLN A 328 19.94 -17.22 0.95
CA GLN A 328 19.86 -15.91 1.61
C GLN A 328 20.77 -14.88 0.92
N GLU A 329 21.93 -15.29 0.40
CA GLU A 329 22.81 -14.38 -0.35
C GLU A 329 22.15 -13.89 -1.66
N ASP A 330 21.42 -14.77 -2.36
CA ASP A 330 20.64 -14.38 -3.54
C ASP A 330 19.56 -13.36 -3.13
N ALA A 331 18.80 -13.64 -2.06
CA ALA A 331 17.74 -12.78 -1.56
C ALA A 331 18.28 -11.41 -1.10
N ASP A 332 19.35 -11.37 -0.32
CA ASP A 332 19.96 -10.12 0.16
C ASP A 332 20.46 -9.25 -1.01
N LYS A 333 21.00 -9.88 -2.08
CA LYS A 333 21.35 -9.15 -3.32
C LYS A 333 20.12 -8.60 -4.02
N VAL A 334 19.04 -9.37 -4.15
CA VAL A 334 17.76 -8.88 -4.68
C VAL A 334 17.26 -7.68 -3.86
N TYR A 335 17.36 -7.73 -2.53
CA TYR A 335 16.92 -6.65 -1.66
C TYR A 335 17.73 -5.37 -1.81
N ALA A 336 19.05 -5.50 -1.93
CA ALA A 336 19.94 -4.38 -2.21
C ALA A 336 19.65 -3.78 -3.60
N LEU A 337 19.44 -4.62 -4.62
CA LEU A 337 19.14 -4.19 -5.98
C LEU A 337 17.79 -3.50 -6.08
N GLY A 338 16.73 -4.07 -5.50
CA GLY A 338 15.43 -3.42 -5.48
C GLY A 338 15.46 -2.07 -4.76
N SER A 339 16.22 -1.96 -3.66
CA SER A 339 16.41 -0.67 -2.97
C SER A 339 17.18 0.35 -3.82
N TYR A 340 18.20 -0.09 -4.56
CA TYR A 340 18.94 0.75 -5.50
C TYR A 340 18.04 1.22 -6.65
N GLU A 341 17.25 0.31 -7.24
CA GLU A 341 16.35 0.64 -8.36
C GLU A 341 15.25 1.61 -7.94
N TYR A 342 14.68 1.43 -6.74
CA TYR A 342 13.74 2.40 -6.18
C TYR A 342 14.38 3.78 -6.00
N ASP A 343 15.58 3.86 -5.41
CA ASP A 343 16.31 5.13 -5.31
C ASP A 343 16.58 5.72 -6.71
N TYR A 344 16.98 4.90 -7.69
CA TYR A 344 17.29 5.37 -9.03
C TYR A 344 16.09 6.01 -9.72
N ILE A 345 14.96 5.30 -9.75
CA ILE A 345 13.72 5.75 -10.40
C ILE A 345 13.17 7.01 -9.74
N TRP A 346 13.17 7.05 -8.40
CA TRP A 346 12.46 8.09 -7.65
C TRP A 346 13.36 9.23 -7.18
N ARG A 347 14.69 9.09 -7.30
CA ARG A 347 15.62 10.09 -6.78
C ARG A 347 16.91 10.28 -7.56
N ALA A 348 17.63 9.22 -7.92
CA ALA A 348 19.01 9.36 -8.39
C ALA A 348 19.10 9.74 -9.87
N SER A 349 18.16 9.29 -10.70
CA SER A 349 18.08 9.71 -12.10
C SER A 349 17.87 11.23 -12.19
N PRO A 350 18.53 11.94 -13.14
CA PRO A 350 18.25 13.35 -13.40
C PRO A 350 16.80 13.60 -13.83
N LEU A 351 16.07 12.59 -14.30
CA LEU A 351 14.67 12.67 -14.72
C LEU A 351 13.67 12.33 -13.59
N ALA A 352 14.17 11.87 -12.44
CA ALA A 352 13.33 11.36 -11.36
C ALA A 352 12.36 12.41 -10.81
N GLN A 353 12.79 13.67 -10.70
CA GLN A 353 11.93 14.72 -10.14
C GLN A 353 10.72 15.01 -11.04
N ASP A 354 10.94 15.11 -12.35
CA ASP A 354 9.84 15.29 -13.31
C ASP A 354 8.89 14.08 -13.25
N TYR A 355 9.44 12.87 -13.14
CA TYR A 355 8.64 11.64 -13.02
C TYR A 355 7.79 11.60 -11.73
N VAL A 356 8.36 12.01 -10.58
CA VAL A 356 7.61 12.14 -9.32
C VAL A 356 6.48 13.16 -9.45
N ASP A 357 6.75 14.31 -10.04
CA ASP A 357 5.76 15.38 -10.18
C ASP A 357 4.60 14.93 -11.09
N LEU A 358 4.94 14.30 -12.23
CA LEU A 358 3.96 13.74 -13.17
C LEU A 358 3.11 12.60 -12.59
N THR A 359 3.64 11.86 -11.62
CA THR A 359 2.96 10.69 -11.03
C THR A 359 2.37 10.93 -9.65
N PHE A 360 2.57 12.09 -9.02
CA PHE A 360 2.10 12.35 -7.66
C PHE A 360 1.61 13.79 -7.41
N GLY A 361 1.63 14.66 -8.42
CA GLY A 361 1.17 16.05 -8.35
C GLY A 361 -0.20 16.22 -7.70
N ALA A 362 -1.19 15.42 -8.09
CA ALA A 362 -2.53 15.47 -7.52
C ALA A 362 -2.59 15.13 -6.01
N MET A 363 -1.68 14.28 -5.51
CA MET A 363 -1.58 14.01 -4.08
C MET A 363 -0.91 15.16 -3.33
N PHE A 364 0.10 15.80 -3.93
CA PHE A 364 0.71 16.99 -3.33
C PHE A 364 -0.30 18.13 -3.19
N GLU A 365 -1.16 18.35 -4.18
CA GLU A 365 -2.24 19.33 -4.10
C GLU A 365 -3.25 18.96 -3.00
N GLU A 366 -3.70 17.70 -2.90
CA GLU A 366 -4.58 17.29 -1.81
C GLU A 366 -3.94 17.52 -0.43
N LEU A 367 -2.64 17.25 -0.26
CA LEU A 367 -1.94 17.54 0.99
C LEU A 367 -1.83 19.05 1.26
N ALA A 368 -1.58 19.86 0.23
CA ALA A 368 -1.52 21.31 0.34
C ALA A 368 -2.86 21.90 0.77
N ASP A 369 -3.96 21.45 0.15
CA ASP A 369 -5.31 21.88 0.47
C ASP A 369 -5.68 21.53 1.91
N ASN A 370 -5.33 20.33 2.38
CA ASN A 370 -5.55 19.95 3.78
C ASN A 370 -4.77 20.83 4.76
N LEU A 371 -3.51 21.16 4.47
CA LEU A 371 -2.71 22.06 5.31
C LEU A 371 -3.26 23.49 5.30
N LEU A 372 -3.74 23.98 4.15
CA LEU A 372 -4.40 25.28 4.04
C LEU A 372 -5.72 25.31 4.83
N ALA A 373 -6.48 24.22 4.79
CA ALA A 373 -7.71 24.08 5.58
C ALA A 373 -7.42 24.15 7.09
N MET A 374 -6.33 23.54 7.58
CA MET A 374 -5.90 23.64 8.99
C MET A 374 -5.51 25.05 9.40
N ASN A 375 -5.05 25.87 8.45
CA ASN A 375 -4.73 27.27 8.69
C ASN A 375 -6.00 28.14 8.77
N ALA A 376 -7.06 27.78 8.05
CA ALA A 376 -8.37 28.37 8.22
C ALA A 376 -8.99 27.89 9.55
N SER A 377 -9.57 28.77 10.36
CA SER A 377 -10.11 28.44 11.69
C SER A 377 -11.43 27.63 11.64
N GLY A 378 -11.42 26.50 10.93
CA GLY A 378 -12.55 25.61 10.70
C GLY A 378 -12.52 24.35 11.54
N ASN A 379 -13.55 23.53 11.39
CA ASN A 379 -13.67 22.24 12.06
C ASN A 379 -12.87 21.18 11.29
N VAL A 380 -11.54 21.25 11.38
CA VAL A 380 -10.63 20.30 10.73
C VAL A 380 -10.30 19.17 11.70
N PRO A 381 -10.27 17.90 11.27
CA PRO A 381 -9.91 16.78 12.12
C PRO A 381 -8.53 16.99 12.75
N LYS A 382 -8.37 16.54 13.99
CA LYS A 382 -7.07 16.58 14.70
C LYS A 382 -6.07 15.63 14.06
N MET A 383 -6.53 14.55 13.44
CA MET A 383 -5.68 13.62 12.73
C MET A 383 -6.23 13.27 11.34
N LEU A 384 -5.34 13.28 10.36
CA LEU A 384 -5.60 12.74 9.02
C LEU A 384 -4.70 11.53 8.84
N LEU A 385 -5.28 10.36 8.59
CA LEU A 385 -4.57 9.12 8.32
C LEU A 385 -4.73 8.76 6.84
N TYR A 386 -3.61 8.70 6.14
CA TYR A 386 -3.47 8.20 4.78
C TYR A 386 -2.85 6.80 4.82
N VAL A 387 -3.55 5.80 4.31
CA VAL A 387 -2.99 4.45 4.13
C VAL A 387 -2.82 4.16 2.65
N GLY A 388 -1.57 4.08 2.22
CA GLY A 388 -1.18 3.79 0.85
C GLY A 388 -0.13 2.69 0.79
N HIS A 389 0.80 2.85 -0.14
CA HIS A 389 1.73 1.80 -0.55
C HIS A 389 3.16 2.34 -0.58
N ASP A 390 4.13 1.47 -0.86
CA ASP A 390 5.52 1.89 -1.03
C ASP A 390 5.66 2.96 -2.11
N GLY A 391 4.96 2.80 -3.24
CA GLY A 391 4.89 3.78 -4.31
C GLY A 391 4.36 5.14 -3.85
N SER A 392 3.41 5.19 -2.92
CA SER A 392 2.90 6.44 -2.34
C SER A 392 3.96 7.08 -1.44
N MET A 393 4.58 6.27 -0.58
CA MET A 393 5.58 6.71 0.39
C MET A 393 6.84 7.27 -0.28
N ILE A 394 7.34 6.59 -1.31
CA ILE A 394 8.57 6.99 -2.00
C ILE A 394 8.37 8.30 -2.77
N ARG A 395 7.23 8.45 -3.47
CA ARG A 395 6.88 9.67 -4.20
C ARG A 395 6.71 10.85 -3.24
N LEU A 396 6.05 10.65 -2.09
CA LEU A 396 5.94 11.68 -1.06
C LEU A 396 7.32 12.11 -0.52
N ALA A 397 8.18 11.15 -0.15
CA ALA A 397 9.52 11.44 0.33
C ALA A 397 10.37 12.18 -0.73
N ALA A 398 10.32 11.72 -1.98
CA ALA A 398 11.04 12.31 -3.10
C ALA A 398 10.56 13.73 -3.39
N GLY A 399 9.24 13.97 -3.46
CA GLY A 399 8.65 15.28 -3.70
C GLY A 399 8.81 16.26 -2.53
N LEU A 400 8.97 15.79 -1.30
CA LEU A 400 9.41 16.66 -0.19
C LEU A 400 10.93 16.94 -0.24
N GLY A 401 11.67 16.22 -1.08
CA GLY A 401 13.11 16.34 -1.21
C GLY A 401 13.83 15.82 0.02
N PHE A 402 13.42 14.65 0.53
CA PHE A 402 14.16 13.92 1.56
C PHE A 402 15.59 13.62 1.08
N PRO A 403 16.56 13.47 2.00
CA PRO A 403 17.94 13.17 1.62
C PRO A 403 18.05 11.81 0.94
N ALA A 404 18.89 11.72 -0.09
CA ALA A 404 19.24 10.48 -0.75
C ALA A 404 20.24 9.67 0.10
N PRO A 405 20.30 8.33 -0.07
CA PRO A 405 19.42 7.52 -0.93
C PRO A 405 18.04 7.29 -0.31
N LEU A 406 17.02 7.11 -1.16
CA LEU A 406 15.69 6.69 -0.76
C LEU A 406 15.52 5.18 -1.00
N ALA A 407 15.65 4.42 0.08
CA ALA A 407 15.41 2.97 0.03
C ALA A 407 13.93 2.64 -0.22
N TRP A 408 13.66 1.40 -0.65
CA TRP A 408 12.30 0.87 -0.75
C TRP A 408 11.57 1.03 0.60
N PRO A 409 10.41 1.73 0.65
CA PRO A 409 9.72 1.97 1.90
C PRO A 409 9.31 0.66 2.59
N ALA A 410 9.74 0.45 3.84
CA ALA A 410 9.42 -0.72 4.64
C ALA A 410 7.91 -0.88 4.90
N LEU A 411 7.45 -2.09 5.20
CA LEU A 411 6.06 -2.40 5.55
C LEU A 411 5.66 -1.67 6.85
N GLY A 412 4.56 -0.92 6.83
CA GLY A 412 4.17 -0.03 7.94
C GLY A 412 5.02 1.24 8.08
N SER A 413 5.89 1.56 7.10
CA SER A 413 6.64 2.82 7.14
C SER A 413 5.70 4.03 7.16
N GLN A 414 6.13 5.11 7.80
CA GLN A 414 5.31 6.29 8.01
C GLN A 414 6.07 7.61 7.81
N ILE A 415 5.36 8.59 7.24
CA ILE A 415 5.73 10.00 7.19
C ILE A 415 4.66 10.75 7.98
N VAL A 416 5.08 11.44 9.03
CA VAL A 416 4.19 12.21 9.89
C VAL A 416 4.47 13.69 9.71
N ILE A 417 3.45 14.46 9.38
CA ILE A 417 3.49 15.93 9.33
C ILE A 417 2.71 16.43 10.54
N GLU A 418 3.40 17.08 11.46
CA GLU A 418 2.77 17.68 12.63
C GLU A 418 2.60 19.18 12.45
N VAL A 419 1.43 19.69 12.80
CA VAL A 419 1.09 21.12 12.74
C VAL A 419 0.95 21.67 14.16
N TRP A 420 1.77 22.66 14.46
CA TRP A 420 1.93 23.27 15.78
C TRP A 420 1.51 24.74 15.74
N ARG A 421 0.71 25.18 16.71
CA ARG A 421 0.45 26.59 16.96
C ARG A 421 1.53 27.18 17.85
N ALA A 422 2.33 28.08 17.29
CA ALA A 422 3.33 28.87 17.99
C ALA A 422 2.89 30.35 18.04
N SER A 423 3.68 31.18 18.74
CA SER A 423 3.39 32.63 18.88
C SER A 423 3.45 33.39 17.56
N ASP A 424 4.18 32.87 16.57
CA ASP A 424 4.41 33.47 15.25
C ASP A 424 3.55 32.84 14.14
N GLY A 425 2.63 31.94 14.49
CA GLY A 425 1.71 31.28 13.56
C GLY A 425 1.78 29.77 13.61
N LEU A 426 1.23 29.13 12.57
CA LEU A 426 1.30 27.68 12.42
C LEU A 426 2.66 27.26 11.87
N GLN A 427 3.27 26.31 12.56
CA GLN A 427 4.56 25.70 12.24
C GLN A 427 4.35 24.24 11.92
N THR A 428 5.20 23.68 11.09
CA THR A 428 5.20 22.27 10.71
C THR A 428 6.52 21.62 11.06
N ARG A 429 6.46 20.34 11.39
CA ARG A 429 7.63 19.47 11.42
C ARG A 429 7.31 18.10 10.83
N ILE A 430 8.30 17.44 10.26
CA ILE A 430 8.12 16.14 9.58
C ILE A 430 8.98 15.06 10.24
N LEU A 431 8.37 13.91 10.50
CA LEU A 431 9.03 12.71 10.97
C LEU A 431 8.94 11.61 9.92
N HIS A 432 10.00 10.86 9.72
CA HIS A 432 10.04 9.66 8.87
C HIS A 432 10.43 8.47 9.74
N ASN A 433 9.55 7.47 9.85
CA ASN A 433 9.76 6.27 10.67
C ASN A 433 10.16 6.59 12.12
N GLY A 434 9.49 7.60 12.71
CA GLY A 434 9.73 8.08 14.07
C GLY A 434 10.93 9.01 14.24
N GLN A 435 11.73 9.23 13.19
CA GLN A 435 12.91 10.10 13.24
C GLN A 435 12.62 11.48 12.63
N LEU A 436 13.20 12.53 13.20
CA LEU A 436 13.04 13.89 12.68
C LEU A 436 13.72 14.03 11.32
N VAL A 437 13.03 14.58 10.33
CA VAL A 437 13.65 14.97 9.06
C VAL A 437 14.24 16.36 9.22
N GLU A 438 15.57 16.47 9.32
CA GLU A 438 16.23 17.71 9.78
C GLU A 438 15.87 18.98 8.97
N LYS A 439 15.77 18.84 7.64
CA LYS A 439 15.30 19.91 6.72
C LYS A 439 13.93 20.45 7.12
N PHE A 440 13.10 19.61 7.74
CA PHE A 440 11.75 19.87 8.18
C PHE A 440 11.61 19.76 9.70
N SER A 441 12.67 20.11 10.44
CA SER A 441 12.68 20.04 11.89
C SER A 441 11.72 21.06 12.54
N TRP A 442 11.56 22.23 11.91
CA TRP A 442 10.62 23.28 12.27
C TRP A 442 10.57 24.35 11.17
N GLN A 443 9.40 24.60 10.56
CA GLN A 443 9.24 25.64 9.53
C GLN A 443 7.79 26.16 9.48
N PRO A 444 7.53 27.37 8.96
CA PRO A 444 6.18 27.88 8.77
C PRO A 444 5.34 26.94 7.92
N LEU A 445 4.05 26.76 8.25
CA LEU A 445 3.12 25.93 7.47
C LEU A 445 3.08 26.35 6.00
N GLN A 446 3.09 27.66 5.73
CA GLN A 446 3.07 28.19 4.37
C GLN A 446 4.30 27.80 3.55
N GLN A 447 5.44 27.56 4.19
CA GLN A 447 6.63 27.07 3.51
C GLN A 447 6.45 25.62 3.04
N LEU A 448 5.84 24.76 3.87
CA LEU A 448 5.52 23.39 3.47
C LEU A 448 4.49 23.38 2.34
N VAL A 449 3.43 24.19 2.45
CA VAL A 449 2.42 24.34 1.39
C VAL A 449 3.08 24.78 0.08
N ALA A 450 3.98 25.77 0.10
CA ALA A 450 4.68 26.21 -1.10
C ALA A 450 5.56 25.10 -1.72
N ILE A 451 6.16 24.22 -0.92
CA ILE A 451 6.92 23.06 -1.43
C ILE A 451 5.99 22.07 -2.15
N LEU A 452 4.80 21.83 -1.60
CA LEU A 452 3.81 20.92 -2.19
C LEU A 452 3.21 21.50 -3.49
N GLN A 453 2.83 22.78 -3.49
CA GLN A 453 2.24 23.47 -4.65
C GLN A 453 3.24 23.84 -5.74
N ALA A 454 4.55 23.75 -5.45
CA ALA A 454 5.59 23.87 -6.46
C ALA A 454 5.63 22.65 -7.40
N ARG A 455 4.93 21.57 -7.06
CA ARG A 455 4.90 20.32 -7.85
C ARG A 455 3.77 20.42 -8.88
N PRO A 456 4.07 20.43 -10.19
CA PRO A 456 3.02 20.56 -11.20
C PRO A 456 2.06 19.38 -11.15
N ASN A 457 0.76 19.66 -11.30
CA ASN A 457 -0.28 18.66 -11.48
C ASN A 457 -0.66 18.59 -12.96
N CYS A 458 -0.48 17.43 -13.60
CA CYS A 458 -0.84 17.28 -15.01
C CYS A 458 -2.21 16.58 -15.07
N ILE A 459 -3.30 17.37 -15.11
CA ILE A 459 -4.62 16.83 -15.42
C ILE A 459 -4.87 16.94 -16.93
N LEU A 460 -4.81 15.78 -17.58
CA LEU A 460 -5.69 15.30 -18.65
C LEU A 460 -6.50 16.36 -19.41
N TRP A 461 -5.93 17.03 -20.41
CA TRP A 461 -6.59 17.26 -21.72
C TRP A 461 -5.48 17.34 -22.79
N GLY A 462 -5.73 16.70 -23.93
CA GLY A 462 -4.72 16.35 -24.93
C GLY A 462 -3.65 17.40 -25.25
N ASN A 463 -2.44 16.90 -25.45
CA ASN A 463 -1.20 17.58 -25.85
C ASN A 463 -0.50 18.41 -24.76
N VAL A 464 0.50 17.79 -24.14
CA VAL A 464 1.82 18.33 -23.71
C VAL A 464 1.88 19.58 -22.82
N GLU A 465 0.78 20.17 -22.38
CA GLU A 465 0.83 21.27 -21.41
C GLU A 465 0.27 20.81 -20.07
N CYS A 466 1.14 20.68 -19.06
CA CYS A 466 0.67 20.60 -17.68
C CYS A 466 -0.04 21.91 -17.36
N ILE A 467 -1.37 21.85 -17.30
CA ILE A 467 -2.20 23.01 -16.99
C ILE A 467 -1.99 23.34 -15.52
N ASP A 468 -1.44 24.52 -15.25
CA ASP A 468 -1.38 25.09 -13.90
C ASP A 468 -2.82 25.42 -13.43
N PHE A 469 -3.39 24.61 -12.53
CA PHE A 469 -4.74 24.81 -11.98
C PHE A 469 -4.88 26.08 -11.13
N ARG A 470 -3.78 26.79 -10.83
CA ARG A 470 -3.82 28.09 -10.12
C ARG A 470 -4.71 29.13 -10.80
N ILE A 471 -5.01 28.99 -12.10
CA ILE A 471 -5.86 29.93 -12.85
C ILE A 471 -7.36 29.72 -12.58
N PHE A 472 -7.80 28.52 -12.15
CA PHE A 472 -9.23 28.22 -12.03
C PHE A 472 -9.79 28.30 -10.61
N TYR A 473 -8.95 28.27 -9.56
CA TYR A 473 -9.42 28.25 -8.16
C TYR A 473 -9.48 29.61 -7.46
N HIS A 474 -9.09 30.70 -8.12
CA HIS A 474 -9.01 32.02 -7.48
C HIS A 474 -10.25 32.92 -7.59
N ASP A 475 -11.38 32.48 -8.18
CA ASP A 475 -12.53 33.38 -8.44
C ASP A 475 -13.90 32.95 -7.90
N ASP A 476 -14.01 32.12 -6.85
CA ASP A 476 -15.36 31.84 -6.27
C ASP A 476 -15.42 31.67 -4.73
N THR A 477 -14.59 32.41 -3.98
CA THR A 477 -14.79 32.55 -2.52
C THR A 477 -15.01 33.98 -2.04
N SER A 478 -15.07 34.96 -2.94
CA SER A 478 -15.41 36.35 -2.60
C SER A 478 -16.59 36.87 -3.40
N LYS A 479 -17.81 36.39 -3.08
CA LYS A 479 -19.12 37.11 -3.17
C LYS A 479 -20.28 36.12 -3.19
N ARG A 480 -20.71 35.65 -2.03
CA ARG A 480 -22.11 35.27 -1.81
C ARG A 480 -22.61 35.84 -0.50
N THR A 481 -22.85 37.15 -0.50
CA THR A 481 -23.79 37.76 0.44
C THR A 481 -25.19 37.67 -0.14
N ALA A 482 -26.14 37.33 0.73
CA ALA A 482 -27.55 37.15 0.42
C ALA A 482 -28.22 38.44 -0.11
N SER A 483 -28.53 38.48 -1.40
CA SER A 483 -29.73 39.09 -1.97
C SER A 483 -29.67 38.96 -3.49
N ASP A 484 -30.48 38.08 -4.07
CA ASP A 484 -31.17 38.29 -5.35
C ASP A 484 -31.85 36.99 -5.79
N ARG A 485 -33.05 36.78 -5.24
CA ARG A 485 -34.06 35.95 -5.87
C ARG A 485 -34.98 36.88 -6.67
N SER A 486 -34.61 37.20 -7.90
CA SER A 486 -35.55 37.52 -8.98
C SER A 486 -34.81 38.01 -10.21
N ALA A 487 -34.67 37.15 -11.22
CA ALA A 487 -34.69 37.45 -12.66
C ALA A 487 -33.94 36.35 -13.41
N LEU A 488 -34.31 36.16 -14.68
CA LEU A 488 -33.88 35.12 -15.64
C LEU A 488 -34.78 33.87 -15.56
N GLY A 489 -35.88 33.76 -16.31
CA GLY A 489 -36.15 34.35 -17.63
C GLY A 489 -35.54 33.46 -18.70
N ALA A 490 -36.41 32.72 -19.39
CA ALA A 490 -36.14 31.68 -20.36
C ALA A 490 -35.14 32.07 -21.48
N SER A 491 -34.27 31.12 -21.85
CA SER A 491 -33.99 30.82 -23.26
C SER A 491 -33.26 29.47 -23.44
N THR A 492 -33.96 28.57 -24.12
CA THR A 492 -33.52 27.59 -25.13
C THR A 492 -32.30 26.69 -24.90
N VAL A 493 -32.63 25.41 -24.71
CA VAL A 493 -31.82 24.22 -24.96
C VAL A 493 -31.89 23.86 -26.45
N GLU A 494 -30.77 23.94 -27.15
CA GLU A 494 -30.40 23.17 -28.36
C GLU A 494 -28.86 23.10 -28.29
N GLY A 495 -28.15 21.98 -28.26
CA GLY A 495 -28.36 20.67 -28.86
C GLY A 495 -27.08 20.40 -29.66
N PHE A 496 -26.22 19.49 -29.21
CA PHE A 496 -25.25 18.83 -30.10
C PHE A 496 -24.91 17.44 -29.55
N LEU A 497 -25.39 16.46 -30.31
CA LEU A 497 -25.12 15.04 -30.25
C LEU A 497 -24.10 14.70 -31.35
N PHE A 498 -23.25 13.70 -31.04
CA PHE A 498 -22.41 12.87 -31.92
C PHE A 498 -21.18 13.49 -32.60
N SER A 499 -20.00 13.00 -32.21
CA SER A 499 -19.34 11.87 -32.90
C SER A 499 -18.33 11.19 -31.97
#